data_AF-A0A6A0H0L1-F1
#
_entry.id   AF-A0A6A0H0L1-F1
#
_cell.length_a   1.000
_cell.length_b   1.000
_cell.length_c   1.000
_cell.angle_alpha   90.00
_cell.angle_beta   90.00
_cell.angle_gamma   90.00
#
_symmetry.space_group_name_H-M   'P 1'
#
loop_
_entity.id
_entity.type
_entity.pdbx_description
1 polymer ?
#
loop_
_entity_poly.entity_id
_entity_poly.type
_entity_poly.pdbx_seq_one_letter_code
_entity_poly.pdbx_strand_id
1 'polypeptide(L)'
;MILWEAHEALVLKVAWNPNTGLIVSWGGDERYKVWDRDGRQLYTSAPRYQNITALAWAQDGQLFVMGSHNALRLCDKNGVGAEL
;
A
#
# COMPACT_ATOMS: atom_id res chain seq x y z
N MET A 1 17.23 -14.67 4.18
CA MET A 1 15.76 -14.50 4.15
C MET A 1 15.41 -13.47 5.20
N ILE A 2 14.70 -12.41 4.84
CA ILE A 2 14.27 -11.35 5.77
C ILE A 2 12.75 -11.49 5.91
N LEU A 3 12.23 -11.41 7.14
CA LEU A 3 10.81 -11.53 7.49
C LEU A 3 10.39 -10.30 8.30
N TRP A 4 9.27 -9.69 7.93
CA TRP A 4 8.70 -8.53 8.63
C TRP A 4 7.28 -8.82 9.09
N GLU A 5 6.96 -8.40 10.31
CA GLU A 5 5.59 -8.37 10.80
C GLU A 5 4.88 -7.15 10.19
N ALA A 6 4.24 -7.36 9.04
CA ALA A 6 3.70 -6.27 8.24
C ALA A 6 2.35 -5.74 8.77
N HIS A 7 1.40 -6.64 9.04
CA HIS A 7 0.01 -6.33 9.39
C HIS A 7 -0.46 -7.14 10.58
N GLU A 8 -1.46 -6.63 11.31
CA GLU A 8 -2.09 -7.32 12.45
C GLU A 8 -3.05 -8.45 12.02
N ALA A 9 -3.24 -8.62 10.70
CA ALA A 9 -4.05 -9.65 10.08
C ALA A 9 -3.41 -10.13 8.76
N LEU A 10 -4.12 -10.96 8.00
CA LEU A 10 -3.64 -11.48 6.71
C LEU A 10 -3.19 -10.35 5.79
N VAL A 11 -1.99 -10.49 5.22
CA VAL A 11 -1.53 -9.65 4.11
C VAL A 11 -2.19 -10.16 2.84
N LEU A 12 -3.04 -9.34 2.23
CA LEU A 12 -3.92 -9.76 1.13
C LEU A 12 -3.46 -9.24 -0.23
N LYS A 13 -2.70 -8.14 -0.26
CA LYS A 13 -2.15 -7.51 -1.46
C LYS A 13 -0.77 -6.92 -1.18
N VAL A 14 0.10 -6.98 -2.18
CA VAL A 14 1.41 -6.34 -2.19
C VAL A 14 1.74 -5.87 -3.59
N ALA A 15 2.42 -4.74 -3.73
CA ALA A 15 2.94 -4.26 -5.01
C ALA A 15 4.29 -3.56 -4.81
N TRP A 16 5.23 -3.86 -5.70
CA TRP A 16 6.52 -3.20 -5.77
C TRP A 16 6.45 -1.97 -6.68
N ASN A 17 7.06 -0.88 -6.23
CA ASN A 17 7.30 0.27 -7.07
C ASN A 17 8.41 -0.08 -8.07
N PRO A 18 8.20 0.14 -9.38
CA PRO A 18 9.14 -0.29 -10.40
C PRO A 18 10.49 0.47 -10.39
N ASN A 19 10.53 1.67 -9.79
CA ASN A 19 11.68 2.57 -9.92
C ASN A 19 12.39 2.86 -8.60
N THR A 20 11.67 2.90 -7.47
CA THR A 20 12.21 3.40 -6.20
C THR A 20 12.59 2.30 -5.22
N GLY A 21 12.11 1.07 -5.44
CA GLY A 21 12.22 -0.02 -4.47
C GLY A 21 11.27 0.12 -3.27
N LEU A 22 10.33 1.07 -3.31
CA LEU A 22 9.23 1.12 -2.36
C LEU A 22 8.30 -0.06 -2.53
N ILE A 23 7.70 -0.51 -1.44
CA ILE A 23 6.70 -1.57 -1.42
C ILE A 23 5.45 -1.01 -0.79
N VAL A 24 4.28 -1.32 -1.37
CA VAL A 24 3.00 -1.07 -0.72
C VAL A 24 2.33 -2.41 -0.42
N SER A 25 1.76 -2.53 0.76
CA SER A 25 0.98 -3.70 1.19
C SER A 25 -0.37 -3.27 1.74
N TRP A 26 -1.35 -4.16 1.66
CA TRP A 26 -2.64 -4.00 2.31
C TRP A 26 -3.05 -5.31 3.01
N GLY A 27 -3.63 -5.17 4.20
CA GLY A 27 -4.01 -6.29 5.05
C GLY A 27 -5.46 -6.23 5.52
N GLY A 28 -5.91 -7.36 6.08
CA GLY A 28 -7.21 -7.48 6.73
C GLY A 28 -7.37 -6.65 8.01
N ASP A 29 -6.31 -5.94 8.44
CA ASP A 29 -6.34 -4.94 9.50
C ASP A 29 -6.86 -3.58 9.00
N GLU A 30 -7.42 -3.55 7.78
CA GLU A 30 -8.01 -2.41 7.09
C GLU A 30 -7.04 -1.24 6.87
N ARG A 31 -5.74 -1.56 6.86
CA ARG A 31 -4.65 -0.62 6.65
C ARG A 31 -3.85 -0.98 5.41
N TYR A 32 -3.36 0.05 4.74
CA TYR A 32 -2.24 -0.10 3.81
C TYR A 32 -1.00 0.54 4.40
N LYS A 33 0.16 0.04 3.97
CA LYS A 33 1.47 0.43 4.49
C LYS A 33 2.43 0.62 3.34
N VAL A 34 3.33 1.59 3.49
CA VAL A 34 4.45 1.81 2.56
C VAL A 34 5.74 1.47 3.28
N TRP A 35 6.61 0.73 2.59
CA TRP A 35 7.89 0.24 3.08
C TRP A 35 9.01 0.64 2.15
N ASP A 36 10.21 0.80 2.69
CA ASP A 36 11.42 0.74 1.87
C ASP A 36 11.85 -0.72 1.58
N ARG A 37 12.86 -0.87 0.72
CA ARG A 37 13.43 -2.17 0.35
C ARG A 37 14.09 -2.94 1.50
N ASP A 38 14.43 -2.24 2.58
CA ASP A 38 15.11 -2.78 3.74
C ASP A 38 14.11 -3.21 4.84
N GLY A 39 12.81 -2.92 4.65
CA GLY A 39 11.73 -3.34 5.54
C GLY A 39 11.29 -2.32 6.54
N ARG A 40 11.79 -1.09 6.44
CA ARG A 40 11.33 -0.01 7.29
C ARG A 40 9.94 0.39 6.87
N GLN A 41 9.00 0.34 7.80
CA GLN A 41 7.68 0.94 7.60
C GLN A 41 7.84 2.47 7.50
N LEU A 42 7.55 3.04 6.35
CA LEU A 42 7.58 4.48 6.10
C LEU A 42 6.22 5.13 6.39
N TYR A 43 5.13 4.39 6.17
CA TYR A 43 3.77 4.88 6.33
C TYR A 43 2.80 3.78 6.80
N THR A 44 1.79 4.19 7.56
CA THR A 44 0.62 3.40 7.93
C THR A 44 -0.62 4.28 7.79
N SER A 45 -1.65 3.76 7.13
CA SER A 45 -2.93 4.44 7.01
C SER A 45 -3.78 4.31 8.27
N ALA A 46 -4.82 5.13 8.40
CA ALA A 46 -5.89 4.88 9.37
C ALA A 46 -6.63 3.55 9.06
N PRO A 47 -7.22 2.85 10.05
CA PRO A 47 -7.98 1.62 9.82
C PRO A 47 -9.38 1.95 9.27
N ARG A 48 -9.48 2.12 7.96
CA ARG A 48 -10.74 2.47 7.26
C ARG A 48 -10.80 2.01 5.81
N TYR A 49 -9.81 1.24 5.37
CA TYR A 49 -9.63 0.86 3.97
C TYR A 49 -10.08 -0.58 3.77
N GLN A 50 -11.41 -0.77 3.82
CA GLN A 50 -12.04 -2.07 3.67
C GLN A 50 -12.08 -2.50 2.21
N ASN A 51 -12.05 -3.83 2.01
CA ASN A 51 -12.35 -4.47 0.73
C ASN A 51 -11.47 -3.96 -0.44
N ILE A 52 -10.16 -3.78 -0.21
CA ILE A 52 -9.24 -3.50 -1.32
C ILE A 52 -9.08 -4.75 -2.17
N THR A 53 -9.50 -4.66 -3.42
CA THR A 53 -9.48 -5.76 -4.39
C THR A 53 -8.26 -5.69 -5.31
N ALA A 54 -7.70 -4.49 -5.51
CA ALA A 54 -6.56 -4.24 -6.39
C ALA A 54 -5.58 -3.22 -5.80
N LEU A 55 -4.29 -3.39 -6.11
CA LEU A 55 -3.20 -2.54 -5.66
C LEU A 55 -2.14 -2.49 -6.77
N ALA A 56 -1.80 -1.30 -7.25
CA ALA A 56 -0.82 -1.14 -8.34
C ALA A 56 -0.07 0.20 -8.25
N TRP A 57 1.20 0.18 -8.63
CA TRP A 57 2.01 1.39 -8.80
C TRP A 57 1.90 1.93 -10.23
N ALA A 58 1.94 3.24 -10.37
CA ALA A 58 2.19 3.89 -11.65
C ALA A 58 3.63 3.61 -12.12
N GLN A 59 3.82 3.56 -13.44
CA GLN A 59 5.12 3.23 -14.04
C GLN A 59 6.20 4.28 -13.73
N ASP A 60 5.81 5.53 -13.46
CA ASP A 60 6.72 6.61 -13.03
C ASP A 60 7.12 6.49 -11.55
N GLY A 61 6.46 5.62 -10.78
CA GLY A 61 6.68 5.38 -9.37
C GLY A 61 6.25 6.54 -8.45
N GLN A 62 5.53 7.55 -8.94
CA GLN A 62 5.09 8.68 -8.10
C GLN A 62 3.77 8.44 -7.40
N LEU A 63 2.95 7.54 -7.95
CA LEU A 63 1.61 7.26 -7.47
C LEU A 63 1.38 5.76 -7.34
N PHE A 64 0.48 5.38 -6.45
CA PHE A 64 -0.16 4.07 -6.47
C PHE A 64 -1.67 4.21 -6.33
N VAL A 65 -2.39 3.24 -6.88
CA VAL A 65 -3.85 3.17 -6.82
C VAL A 65 -4.28 1.96 -6.04
N MET A 66 -5.33 2.14 -5.25
CA MET A 66 -6.07 1.09 -4.58
C MET A 66 -7.49 1.07 -5.11
N GLY A 67 -7.95 -0.10 -5.53
CA GLY A 67 -9.34 -0.31 -5.92
C GLY A 67 -10.12 -0.98 -4.80
N SER A 68 -11.30 -0.47 -4.49
CA SER A 68 -12.31 -1.11 -3.66
C SER A 68 -13.59 -1.38 -4.46
N HIS A 69 -14.67 -1.78 -3.79
CA HIS A 69 -15.94 -2.14 -4.44
C HIS A 69 -16.50 -1.06 -5.39
N ASN A 70 -16.50 0.20 -4.97
CA ASN A 70 -17.14 1.30 -5.69
C ASN A 70 -16.25 2.54 -5.80
N ALA A 71 -14.98 2.47 -5.38
CA ALA A 71 -14.08 3.60 -5.37
C ALA A 71 -12.67 3.20 -5.78
N LEU A 72 -11.97 4.15 -6.40
CA LEU A 72 -10.52 4.13 -6.53
C LEU A 72 -9.95 5.19 -5.60
N ARG A 73 -8.83 4.87 -4.97
CA ARG A 73 -8.05 5.84 -4.22
C ARG A 73 -6.67 5.96 -4.83
N LEU A 74 -6.31 7.18 -5.18
CA LEU A 74 -4.99 7.53 -5.65
C LEU A 74 -4.17 8.08 -4.47
N CYS A 75 -2.99 7.53 -4.29
CA CYS A 75 -2.04 7.92 -3.27
C CYS A 75 -0.72 8.33 -3.90
N ASP A 76 -0.03 9.28 -3.28
CA ASP A 76 1.36 9.55 -3.59
C ASP A 76 2.26 8.40 -3.11
N LYS A 77 3.51 8.41 -3.57
CA LYS A 77 4.51 7.39 -3.19
C LYS A 77 4.80 7.32 -1.69
N ASN A 78 4.46 8.35 -0.92
CA ASN A 78 4.64 8.37 0.52
C ASN A 78 3.43 7.75 1.27
N GLY A 79 2.37 7.40 0.54
CA GLY A 79 1.16 6.81 1.10
C GLY A 79 0.05 7.81 1.38
N VAL A 80 0.24 9.10 1.10
CA VAL A 80 -0.79 10.12 1.33
C VAL A 80 -1.79 10.08 0.18
N GLY A 81 -3.05 9.78 0.51
CA GLY A 81 -4.15 9.84 -0.45
C GLY A 81 -4.66 11.26 -0.64
N ALA A 82 -4.95 11.64 -1.88
CA ALA A 82 -5.90 12.71 -2.12
C ALA A 82 -7.31 12.15 -1.82
N GLU A 83 -8.12 12.91 -1.08
CA GLU A 83 -9.57 12.69 -1.10
C GLU A 83 -10.08 13.33 -2.39
N LEU A 84 -10.69 12.52 -3.27
CA LEU A 84 -11.50 13.00 -4.38
C LEU A 84 -12.88 13.36 -3.86
#